data_AF-A0A9D3X6Q3-F1
#
_entry.id   AF-A0A9D3X6Q3-F1
#
_cell.length_a   1.000
_cell.length_b   1.000
_cell.length_c   1.000
_cell.angle_alpha   90.00
_cell.angle_beta   90.00
_cell.angle_gamma   90.00
#
_symmetry.space_group_name_H-M   'P 1'
#
loop_
_entity.id
_entity.type
_entity.pdbx_description
1 polymer ?
#
loop_
_entity_poly.entity_id
_entity_poly.type
_entity_poly.pdbx_seq_one_letter_code
_entity_poly.pdbx_strand_id
1 'polypeptide(L)' 'GVGAAAFISYSTLDSIISARRLSEGNQRAGGKLEKSHLNSRVVSGADGDGSPVHLSSPANFTLRHRQ' A
#
# COMPACT_ATOMS: atom_id res chain seq x y z
N GLY A 1 -8.58 -26.95 4.59
CA GLY A 1 -9.60 -25.93 4.94
C GLY A 1 -9.74 -24.98 3.79
N VAL A 2 -10.95 -24.51 3.50
CA VAL A 2 -11.17 -23.48 2.46
C VAL A 2 -10.62 -22.17 3.02
N GLY A 3 -9.46 -21.73 2.52
CA GLY A 3 -8.89 -20.44 2.89
C GLY A 3 -9.71 -19.32 2.25
N ALA A 4 -10.17 -18.36 3.04
CA ALA A 4 -10.77 -17.13 2.54
C ALA A 4 -9.67 -16.08 2.32
N ALA A 5 -9.81 -15.26 1.28
CA ALA A 5 -8.96 -14.10 1.05
C ALA A 5 -9.84 -12.89 0.74
N ALA A 6 -9.45 -11.73 1.23
CA ALA A 6 -10.13 -10.46 0.98
C ALA A 6 -9.16 -9.46 0.37
N PHE A 7 -9.63 -8.75 -0.66
CA PHE A 7 -8.90 -7.66 -1.29
C PHE A 7 -9.72 -6.38 -1.20
N ILE A 8 -9.09 -5.29 -0.78
CA ILE A 8 -9.73 -3.98 -0.62
C ILE A 8 -8.96 -2.98 -1.46
N SER A 9 -9.68 -2.26 -2.34
CA SER A 9 -9.15 -1.11 -3.08
C SER A 9 -9.72 0.17 -2.50
N TYR A 10 -8.82 1.07 -2.10
CA TYR A 10 -9.20 2.34 -1.52
C TYR A 10 -9.15 3.45 -2.58
N SER A 11 -10.22 4.24 -2.66
CA SER A 11 -10.38 5.29 -3.66
C SER A 11 -9.68 6.61 -3.28
N THR A 12 -9.55 6.91 -1.98
CA THR A 12 -9.03 8.18 -1.43
C THR A 12 -7.96 8.01 -0.34
N LEU A 13 -7.62 6.78 0.03
CA LEU A 13 -6.66 6.50 1.10
C LEU A 13 -5.21 6.84 0.69
N ASP A 14 -4.98 7.08 -0.61
CA ASP A 14 -3.75 7.67 -1.13
C ASP A 14 -3.42 9.03 -0.48
N SER A 15 -4.42 9.85 -0.19
CA SER A 15 -4.24 11.20 0.36
C SER A 15 -3.84 11.18 1.84
N ILE A 16 -4.33 10.20 2.60
CA ILE A 16 -4.03 10.05 4.05
C ILE A 16 -2.65 9.42 4.26
N ILE A 17 -2.29 8.41 3.46
CA ILE A 17 -0.95 7.79 3.55
C ILE A 17 0.13 8.78 3.10
N SER A 18 -0.13 9.56 2.05
CA SER A 18 0.80 10.60 1.61
C SER A 18 1.09 11.60 2.74
N ALA A 19 0.05 12.05 3.46
CA ALA A 19 0.22 12.97 4.58
C ALA A 19 0.98 12.36 5.77
N ARG A 20 0.72 11.10 6.12
CA ARG A 20 1.29 10.47 7.32
C ARG A 20 2.72 9.95 7.12
N ARG A 21 3.07 9.36 5.95
CA ARG A 21 4.42 8.81 5.71
C ARG A 21 5.48 9.86 5.38
N LEU A 22 5.08 11.04 4.90
CA LEU A 22 5.99 12.18 4.71
C LEU A 22 6.55 12.72 6.04
N SER A 23 5.88 12.43 7.16
CA SER A 23 6.24 12.99 8.47
C SER A 23 7.35 12.24 9.21
N GLU A 24 7.63 10.96 8.92
CA GLU A 24 8.48 10.14 9.83
C GLU A 24 9.57 9.27 9.17
N GLY A 25 9.57 9.05 7.84
CA GLY A 25 10.21 7.83 7.32
C GLY A 25 11.61 7.88 6.69
N ASN A 26 11.88 8.79 5.75
CA ASN A 26 12.95 8.53 4.77
C ASN A 26 13.72 9.78 4.32
N GLN A 27 14.46 10.44 5.21
CA GLN A 27 15.52 11.36 4.78
C GLN A 27 16.77 10.56 4.37
N ARG A 28 16.71 9.87 3.23
CA ARG A 28 17.94 9.46 2.53
C ARG A 28 18.21 10.53 1.47
N ALA A 29 19.29 11.29 1.67
CA ALA A 29 19.76 12.42 0.88
C ALA A 29 18.98 13.73 1.07
N GLY A 30 19.30 14.48 2.13
CA GLY A 30 19.47 15.95 2.18
C GLY A 30 18.53 16.88 1.40
N GLY A 31 17.32 16.47 1.03
CA GLY A 31 16.36 17.22 0.24
C GLY A 31 14.97 17.12 0.84
N LYS A 32 14.31 18.27 0.97
CA LYS A 32 12.92 18.40 1.43
C LYS A 32 12.03 17.49 0.57
N LEU A 33 11.53 16.38 1.12
CA LEU A 33 10.60 15.46 0.42
C LEU A 33 9.18 16.04 0.26
N GLU A 34 8.99 17.36 0.21
CA GLU A 34 7.67 18.00 0.34
C GLU A 34 6.64 17.68 -0.76
N LYS A 35 7.00 16.96 -1.82
CA LYS A 35 6.14 16.79 -3.01
C LYS A 35 6.07 15.35 -3.53
N SER A 36 6.29 14.34 -2.68
CA SER A 36 6.05 12.95 -3.09
C SER A 36 4.59 12.57 -2.85
N HIS A 37 3.87 12.27 -3.92
CA HIS A 37 2.46 11.87 -3.87
C HIS A 37 2.28 10.42 -4.32
N LEU A 38 1.32 9.72 -3.70
CA LEU A 38 0.88 8.44 -4.21
C LEU A 38 0.21 8.63 -5.58
N ASN A 39 0.71 7.91 -6.58
CA ASN A 39 0.27 8.04 -7.97
C ASN A 39 -0.58 6.86 -8.44
N SER A 40 -1.10 6.10 -7.48
CA SER A 40 -1.95 4.95 -7.70
C SER A 40 -2.94 4.84 -6.55
N ARG A 41 -3.94 3.97 -6.71
CA ARG A 41 -4.81 3.58 -5.59
C ARG A 41 -4.05 2.68 -4.64
N VAL A 42 -4.42 2.75 -3.37
CA VAL A 42 -3.92 1.81 -2.36
C VAL A 42 -4.77 0.54 -2.43
N VAL A 43 -4.11 -0.61 -2.40
CA VAL A 43 -4.77 -1.93 -2.36
C VAL A 43 -4.16 -2.74 -1.22
N SER A 44 -5.01 -3.43 -0.46
CA SER A 44 -4.60 -4.38 0.58
C SER A 44 -5.21 -5.74 0.34
N GLY A 45 -4.47 -6.79 0.67
CA GLY A 45 -4.96 -8.17 0.71
C GLY A 45 -4.78 -8.76 2.10
N ALA A 46 -5.72 -9.59 2.53
CA ALA A 46 -5.65 -10.34 3.78
C ALA A 46 -6.14 -11.77 3.54
N ASP A 47 -5.54 -12.73 4.24
CA ASP A 47 -6.06 -14.08 4.36
C ASP A 47 -6.97 -14.19 5.59
N GLY A 48 -7.86 -15.18 5.58
CA GLY A 48 -8.89 -15.34 6.61
C GLY A 48 -8.37 -15.74 7.99
N ASP A 49 -7.08 -16.09 8.10
CA ASP A 49 -6.46 -16.48 9.37
C ASP A 49 -5.96 -15.26 10.17
N GLY A 50 -5.80 -14.10 9.53
CA GLY A 50 -5.35 -12.85 10.18
C GLY A 50 -3.89 -12.89 10.69
N SER A 51 -3.25 -14.05 10.63
CA SER A 51 -1.85 -14.29 10.93
C SER A 51 -0.95 -13.77 9.81
N PRO A 52 0.31 -13.39 10.10
CA PRO A 52 1.30 -13.12 9.05
C PRO A 52 1.47 -14.35 8.14
N VAL A 53 0.97 -14.26 6.91
CA VAL A 53 1.00 -15.39 5.98
C VAL A 53 2.29 -15.40 5.17
N HIS A 54 2.93 -16.57 5.13
CA HIS A 54 4.03 -16.82 4.19
C HIS A 54 3.44 -17.37 2.90
N LEU A 55 3.32 -16.50 1.88
CA LEU A 55 2.80 -16.94 0.59
C LEU A 55 3.85 -17.79 -0.12
N SER A 56 3.45 -18.98 -0.60
CA SER A 56 4.30 -19.83 -1.44
C SER A 56 4.57 -19.22 -2.83
N SER A 57 3.80 -18.19 -3.21
CA SER A 57 3.96 -17.44 -4.44
C SER A 57 3.64 -15.96 -4.17
N PRO A 58 4.33 -15.00 -4.82
CA PRO A 58 4.12 -13.59 -4.58
C PRO A 58 2.70 -13.15 -4.97
N ALA A 59 2.14 -12.22 -4.20
CA ALA A 59 0.91 -11.54 -4.57
C ALA A 59 1.21 -10.46 -5.62
N ASN A 60 0.59 -10.59 -6.79
CA ASN A 60 0.79 -9.66 -7.90
C ASN A 60 -0.35 -8.63 -7.94
N PHE A 61 -0.01 -7.35 -7.81
CA PHE A 61 -0.96 -6.24 -7.97
C PHE A 61 -0.55 -5.37 -9.15
N THR A 62 -1.50 -5.11 -10.06
CA THR A 62 -1.32 -4.16 -11.16
C THR A 62 -2.17 -2.94 -10.88
N LEU A 63 -1.53 -1.78 -10.74
CA LEU A 63 -2.18 -0.53 -10.41
C LEU A 63 -2.07 0.44 -11.58
N ARG A 64 -3.18 1.13 -11.86
CA ARG A 64 -3.17 2.21 -12.84
C ARG A 64 -2.64 3.48 -12.22
N HIS A 65 -1.79 4.14 -13.00
CA HIS A 65 -1.37 5.51 -12.76
C HIS A 65 -2.57 6.46 -12.81
N ARG A 66 -2.59 7.51 -11.98
CA ARG A 66 -3.72 8.46 -11.92
C ARG A 66 -3.57 9.72 -12.78
N GLN A 67 -2.43 9.91 -13.47
CA GLN A 67 -2.29 10.98 -14.49
C GLN A 67 -3.29 10.85 -15.63
#